data_AF-A0A0A9Y4F6-F1
#
_entry.id   AF-A0A0A9Y4F6-F1
#
_cell.length_a   1.000
_cell.length_b   1.000
_cell.length_c   1.000
_cell.angle_alpha   90.00
_cell.angle_beta   90.00
_cell.angle_gamma   90.00
#
_symmetry.space_group_name_H-M   'P 1'
#
loop_
_entity.id
_entity.type
_entity.pdbx_description
1 polymer ?
#
loop_
_entity_poly.entity_id
_entity_poly.type
_entity_poly.pdbx_seq_one_letter_code
_entity_poly.pdbx_strand_id
1 'polypeptide(L)'
;AITVVLVKGGLAMDLKALKKYPTQVLKSSFIICTVEAMALTVAANILLPNMFPPLWSFVFGFVNSPTSPTKFVSVLRGLKAKKRYNDIKMGAIWGFSASVEIIYCISVFSTLTSIITRSGGGAVETLFLGIANVALGFLAGIVWGLVVGYLPHKDDINSSIKRF
;
A
#
# COMPACT_ATOMS: atom_id res chain seq x y z
N ALA A 1 -4.48 -7.88 -12.78
CA ALA A 1 -4.01 -6.51 -13.07
C ALA A 1 -3.32 -5.86 -11.86
N ILE A 2 -4.00 -5.74 -10.71
CA ILE A 2 -3.49 -5.05 -9.50
C ILE A 2 -2.17 -5.66 -8.98
N THR A 3 -2.06 -6.99 -8.96
CA THR A 3 -0.83 -7.70 -8.54
C THR A 3 0.40 -7.28 -9.34
N VAL A 4 0.28 -7.10 -10.66
CA VAL A 4 1.41 -6.68 -11.50
C VAL A 4 1.83 -5.24 -11.17
N VAL A 5 0.87 -4.37 -10.87
CA VAL A 5 1.15 -2.99 -10.46
C VAL A 5 1.86 -2.96 -9.11
N LEU A 6 1.42 -3.76 -8.15
CA LEU A 6 2.04 -3.86 -6.83
C LEU A 6 3.46 -4.45 -6.90
N VAL A 7 3.66 -5.50 -7.69
CA VAL A 7 5.00 -6.11 -7.88
C VAL A 7 5.94 -5.13 -8.58
N LYS A 8 5.52 -4.47 -9.66
CA LYS A 8 6.32 -3.44 -10.35
C LYS A 8 6.59 -2.24 -9.44
N GLY A 9 5.61 -1.84 -8.64
CA GLY A 9 5.74 -0.79 -7.63
C GLY A 9 6.82 -1.15 -6.63
N GLY A 10 6.76 -2.36 -6.06
CA GLY A 10 7.72 -2.92 -5.10
C GLY A 10 9.15 -3.02 -5.65
N LEU A 11 9.31 -3.51 -6.88
CA LEU A 11 10.61 -3.63 -7.55
C LEU A 11 11.23 -2.27 -7.89
N ALA A 12 10.42 -1.23 -8.10
CA ALA A 12 10.90 0.12 -8.39
C ALA A 12 11.33 0.90 -7.14
N MET A 13 11.20 0.33 -5.93
CA MET A 13 11.47 1.03 -4.67
C MET A 13 12.95 0.93 -4.28
N ASP A 14 13.54 2.07 -3.88
CA ASP A 14 14.87 2.08 -3.27
C ASP A 14 14.78 1.80 -1.76
N LEU A 15 15.15 0.58 -1.36
CA LEU A 15 15.21 0.14 0.04
C LEU A 15 16.18 0.98 0.90
N LYS A 16 17.17 1.65 0.31
CA LYS A 16 18.10 2.52 1.05
C LYS A 16 17.38 3.75 1.60
N ALA A 17 16.44 4.30 0.84
CA ALA A 17 15.64 5.45 1.28
C ALA A 17 14.71 5.05 2.44
N LEU A 18 14.11 3.85 2.40
CA LEU A 18 13.29 3.33 3.49
C LEU A 18 14.09 3.20 4.79
N LYS A 19 15.27 2.56 4.74
CA LYS A 19 16.12 2.36 5.92
C LYS A 19 16.55 3.68 6.55
N LYS A 20 16.67 4.73 5.74
CA LYS A 20 17.08 6.06 6.20
C LYS A 20 15.93 6.87 6.83
N TYR A 21 14.69 6.68 6.37
CA TYR A 21 13.54 7.47 6.82
C TYR A 21 12.28 6.61 7.11
N PRO A 22 12.38 5.54 7.92
CA PRO A 22 11.26 4.60 8.10
C PRO A 22 10.07 5.26 8.80
N THR A 23 10.34 6.08 9.82
CA THR A 23 9.28 6.77 10.59
C THR A 23 8.52 7.77 9.75
N GLN A 24 9.21 8.54 8.91
CA GLN A 24 8.57 9.54 8.06
C GLN A 24 7.69 8.89 6.99
N VAL A 25 8.19 7.82 6.39
CA VAL A 25 7.43 6.99 5.44
C VAL A 25 6.19 6.43 6.12
N LEU A 26 6.32 5.70 7.23
CA LEU A 26 5.18 5.06 7.90
C LEU A 26 4.16 6.09 8.41
N LYS A 27 4.63 7.20 8.99
CA LYS A 27 3.75 8.28 9.46
C LYS A 27 2.97 8.90 8.30
N SER A 28 3.67 9.19 7.19
CA SER A 28 3.05 9.72 5.98
C SER A 28 2.02 8.74 5.44
N SER A 29 2.35 7.44 5.38
CA SER A 29 1.46 6.44 4.81
C SER A 29 0.23 6.19 5.67
N PHE A 30 0.39 5.89 6.95
CA PHE A 30 -0.74 5.48 7.78
C PHE A 30 -1.58 6.66 8.24
N ILE A 31 -0.96 7.73 8.72
CA ILE A 31 -1.72 8.84 9.33
C ILE A 31 -2.42 9.65 8.26
N ILE A 32 -1.72 10.06 7.19
CA ILE A 32 -2.32 10.89 6.14
C ILE A 32 -3.43 10.10 5.45
N CYS A 33 -3.17 8.84 5.08
CA CYS A 33 -4.19 7.99 4.47
C CYS A 33 -5.40 7.77 5.37
N THR A 34 -5.21 7.53 6.67
CA THR A 34 -6.35 7.39 7.59
C THR A 34 -7.16 8.68 7.65
N VAL A 35 -6.51 9.84 7.75
CA VAL A 35 -7.20 11.14 7.78
C VAL A 35 -7.95 11.41 6.47
N GLU A 36 -7.33 11.12 5.31
CA GLU A 36 -7.97 11.26 4.00
C GLU A 36 -9.16 10.31 3.83
N ALA A 37 -9.01 9.04 4.22
CA ALA A 37 -10.09 8.06 4.18
C ALA A 37 -11.26 8.46 5.09
N MET A 38 -10.96 8.98 6.29
CA MET A 38 -11.98 9.49 7.22
C MET A 38 -12.68 10.73 6.66
N ALA A 39 -11.94 11.66 6.06
CA ALA A 39 -12.53 12.83 5.40
C ALA A 39 -13.46 12.43 4.25
N LEU A 40 -13.07 11.45 3.42
CA LEU A 40 -13.90 10.91 2.35
C LEU A 40 -15.14 10.16 2.88
N THR A 41 -15.00 9.44 3.99
CA THR A 41 -16.12 8.75 4.67
C THR A 41 -17.13 9.76 5.20
N VAL A 42 -16.66 10.83 5.86
CA VAL A 42 -17.52 11.92 6.35
C VAL A 42 -18.19 12.64 5.17
N ALA A 43 -17.44 12.95 4.11
CA ALA A 43 -17.99 13.56 2.91
C ALA A 43 -19.04 12.67 2.23
N ALA A 44 -18.81 11.36 2.15
CA ALA A 44 -19.76 10.41 1.61
C ALA A 44 -21.04 10.33 2.46
N ASN A 45 -20.94 10.34 3.79
CA ASN A 45 -22.11 10.36 4.67
C ASN A 45 -22.93 11.66 4.56
N ILE A 46 -22.28 12.80 4.31
CA ILE A 46 -22.97 14.10 4.18
C ILE A 46 -23.60 14.26 2.79
N LEU A 47 -22.86 13.88 1.73
CA LEU A 47 -23.30 14.07 0.34
C LEU A 47 -24.25 12.97 -0.15
N LEU A 48 -24.13 11.76 0.40
CA LEU A 48 -24.89 10.57 0.00
C LEU A 48 -25.58 9.92 1.21
N PRO A 49 -26.36 10.68 2.01
CA PRO A 49 -26.83 10.25 3.34
C PRO A 49 -27.73 9.01 3.32
N ASN A 50 -28.41 8.74 2.20
CA ASN A 50 -29.35 7.62 2.07
C ASN A 50 -28.81 6.47 1.19
N MET A 51 -27.59 6.56 0.67
CA MET A 51 -27.11 5.61 -0.35
C MET A 51 -26.31 4.45 0.24
N PHE A 52 -25.68 4.63 1.40
CA PHE A 52 -24.79 3.62 1.99
C PHE A 52 -24.99 3.48 3.50
N PRO A 53 -25.06 2.25 4.04
CA PRO A 53 -24.88 2.01 5.47
C PRO A 53 -23.52 2.54 5.95
N PRO A 54 -23.37 2.93 7.23
CA PRO A 54 -22.16 3.59 7.73
C PRO A 54 -20.86 2.83 7.43
N LEU A 55 -20.87 1.50 7.56
CA LEU A 55 -19.73 0.63 7.24
C LEU A 55 -19.33 0.68 5.76
N TRP A 56 -20.29 0.79 4.84
CA TRP A 56 -20.02 0.93 3.41
C TRP A 56 -19.41 2.29 3.07
N SER A 57 -19.74 3.33 3.83
CA SER A 57 -19.10 4.64 3.71
C SER A 57 -17.61 4.59 4.09
N PHE A 58 -17.25 3.83 5.13
CA PHE A 58 -15.84 3.56 5.46
C PHE A 58 -15.12 2.81 4.34
N VAL A 59 -15.75 1.75 3.81
CA VAL A 59 -15.21 1.00 2.65
C VAL A 59 -14.95 1.94 1.47
N PHE A 60 -15.90 2.84 1.17
CA PHE A 60 -15.74 3.84 0.11
C PHE A 60 -14.56 4.78 0.35
N GLY A 61 -14.38 5.29 1.57
CA GLY A 61 -13.25 6.15 1.92
C GLY A 61 -11.90 5.47 1.73
N PHE A 62 -11.74 4.24 2.23
CA PHE A 62 -10.48 3.49 2.12
C PHE A 62 -10.17 3.01 0.69
N VAL A 63 -11.18 2.80 -0.16
CA VAL A 63 -10.95 2.47 -1.58
C VAL A 63 -10.42 3.67 -2.37
N ASN A 64 -10.82 4.88 -2.01
CA ASN A 64 -10.50 6.10 -2.75
C ASN A 64 -9.29 6.88 -2.20
N SER A 65 -8.86 6.60 -0.97
CA SER A 65 -7.71 7.29 -0.36
C SER A 65 -6.33 6.99 -0.97
N PRO A 66 -6.00 5.77 -1.46
CA PRO A 66 -4.66 5.47 -1.94
C PRO A 66 -4.16 6.40 -3.04
N THR A 67 -2.99 7.00 -2.82
CA THR A 67 -2.36 7.85 -3.81
C THR A 67 -1.60 7.03 -4.87
N SER A 68 -1.56 7.51 -6.12
CA SER A 68 -0.89 6.78 -7.22
C SER A 68 0.59 7.18 -7.32
N PRO A 69 1.54 6.25 -7.08
CA PRO A 69 2.98 6.56 -7.09
C PRO A 69 3.48 7.03 -8.46
N THR A 70 2.92 6.47 -9.54
CA THR A 70 3.40 6.69 -10.91
C THR A 70 3.22 8.13 -11.38
N LYS A 71 2.10 8.76 -11.00
CA LYS A 71 1.82 10.15 -11.41
C LYS A 71 2.77 11.11 -10.73
N PHE A 72 2.98 10.95 -9.42
CA PHE A 72 3.81 11.84 -8.62
C PHE A 72 5.29 11.76 -9.01
N VAL A 73 5.83 10.54 -9.18
CA VAL A 73 7.22 10.33 -9.60
C VAL A 73 7.48 10.91 -10.99
N SER A 74 6.48 10.89 -11.88
CA SER A 74 6.60 11.48 -13.22
C SER A 74 6.64 13.00 -13.19
N VAL A 75 5.83 13.63 -12.33
CA VAL A 75 5.87 15.09 -12.09
C VAL A 75 7.23 15.50 -11.51
N LEU A 76 7.74 14.78 -10.50
CA LEU A 76 9.05 15.06 -9.91
C LEU A 76 10.20 14.92 -10.93
N ARG A 77 10.14 13.91 -11.81
CA ARG A 77 11.12 13.79 -12.91
C ARG A 77 11.03 14.94 -13.89
N GLY A 78 9.83 15.41 -14.22
CA GLY A 78 9.63 16.60 -15.06
C GLY A 78 10.19 17.87 -14.42
N LEU A 79 10.01 18.06 -13.11
CA LEU A 79 10.58 19.19 -12.37
C LEU A 79 12.10 19.13 -12.29
N LYS A 80 12.66 17.92 -12.18
CA LYS A 80 14.11 17.68 -12.24
C LYS A 80 14.68 18.01 -13.62
N ALA A 81 14.00 17.61 -14.70
CA ALA A 81 14.39 17.95 -16.07
C ALA A 81 14.42 19.47 -16.29
N LYS A 82 13.51 20.22 -15.63
CA LYS A 82 13.48 21.69 -15.65
C LYS A 82 14.46 22.37 -14.69
N LYS A 83 15.36 21.62 -14.02
CA LYS A 83 16.29 22.10 -12.98
C LYS A 83 15.63 22.89 -11.83
N ARG A 84 14.31 22.76 -11.65
CA ARG A 84 13.57 23.44 -10.57
C ARG A 84 13.55 22.63 -9.27
N TYR A 85 14.04 21.40 -9.33
CA TYR A 85 14.01 20.46 -8.23
C TYR A 85 15.15 19.45 -8.37
N ASN A 86 15.95 19.24 -7.32
CA ASN A 86 17.07 18.31 -7.35
C ASN A 86 17.02 17.24 -6.25
N ASP A 87 15.99 17.25 -5.41
CA ASP A 87 15.95 16.37 -4.24
C ASP A 87 15.32 15.01 -4.58
N ILE A 88 16.18 14.04 -4.88
CA ILE A 88 15.77 12.67 -5.20
C ILE A 88 15.10 12.00 -3.98
N LYS A 89 15.33 12.51 -2.77
CA LYS A 89 14.83 11.92 -1.51
C LYS A 89 13.32 11.95 -1.42
N MET A 90 12.67 13.06 -1.79
CA MET A 90 11.21 13.17 -1.67
C MET A 90 10.50 12.21 -2.62
N GLY A 91 11.02 12.03 -3.84
CA GLY A 91 10.47 11.05 -4.77
C GLY A 91 10.57 9.62 -4.24
N ALA A 92 11.68 9.28 -3.57
CA ALA A 92 11.84 7.98 -2.94
C ALA A 92 10.92 7.79 -1.71
N ILE A 93 10.80 8.80 -0.84
CA ILE A 93 9.92 8.75 0.34
C ILE A 93 8.45 8.63 -0.09
N TRP A 94 7.99 9.45 -1.03
CA TRP A 94 6.61 9.42 -1.52
C TRP A 94 6.30 8.16 -2.32
N GLY A 95 7.22 7.72 -3.17
CA GLY A 95 7.09 6.44 -3.88
C GLY A 95 6.96 5.28 -2.90
N PHE A 96 7.70 5.33 -1.79
CA PHE A 96 7.55 4.36 -0.73
C PHE A 96 6.22 4.46 0.00
N SER A 97 5.86 5.67 0.41
CA SER A 97 4.62 5.91 1.15
C SER A 97 3.40 5.44 0.38
N ALA A 98 3.30 5.81 -0.89
CA ALA A 98 2.16 5.45 -1.75
C ALA A 98 2.02 3.93 -1.91
N SER A 99 3.13 3.18 -1.96
CA SER A 99 3.05 1.72 -2.06
C SER A 99 2.57 1.08 -0.76
N VAL A 100 2.99 1.60 0.39
CA VAL A 100 2.51 1.16 1.71
C VAL A 100 1.04 1.51 1.89
N GLU A 101 0.62 2.72 1.48
CA GLU A 101 -0.78 3.16 1.51
C GLU A 101 -1.70 2.21 0.75
N ILE A 102 -1.30 1.77 -0.45
CA ILE A 102 -2.09 0.81 -1.23
C ILE A 102 -2.24 -0.52 -0.48
N ILE A 103 -1.16 -1.06 0.11
CA ILE A 103 -1.22 -2.31 0.89
C ILE A 103 -2.13 -2.15 2.12
N TYR A 104 -1.98 -1.04 2.83
CA TYR A 104 -2.78 -0.71 4.01
C TYR A 104 -4.28 -0.62 3.66
N CYS A 105 -4.64 0.15 2.64
CA CYS A 105 -6.03 0.32 2.22
C CYS A 105 -6.66 -0.97 1.72
N ILE A 106 -5.93 -1.79 0.95
CA ILE A 106 -6.44 -3.10 0.51
C ILE A 106 -6.70 -4.02 1.72
N SER A 107 -5.83 -3.97 2.73
CA SER A 107 -5.97 -4.77 3.95
C SER A 107 -7.19 -4.35 4.77
N VAL A 108 -7.39 -3.03 4.94
CA VAL A 108 -8.55 -2.46 5.64
C VAL A 108 -9.83 -2.74 4.86
N PHE A 109 -9.83 -2.52 3.54
CA PHE A 109 -10.95 -2.83 2.65
C PHE A 109 -11.38 -4.30 2.78
N SER A 110 -10.44 -5.24 2.65
CA SER A 110 -10.70 -6.68 2.78
C SER A 110 -11.31 -7.03 4.14
N THR A 111 -10.79 -6.44 5.22
CA THR A 111 -11.29 -6.65 6.58
C THR A 111 -12.70 -6.10 6.76
N LEU A 112 -12.96 -4.87 6.31
CA LEU A 112 -14.28 -4.23 6.41
C LEU A 112 -15.33 -4.97 5.58
N THR A 113 -15.00 -5.37 4.34
CA THR A 113 -15.90 -6.18 3.52
C THR A 113 -16.19 -7.53 4.17
N SER A 114 -15.19 -8.18 4.77
CA SER A 114 -15.38 -9.44 5.49
C SER A 114 -16.33 -9.29 6.68
N ILE A 115 -16.28 -8.16 7.39
CA ILE A 115 -17.21 -7.85 8.50
C ILE A 115 -18.63 -7.66 7.97
N ILE A 116 -18.79 -6.95 6.84
CA ILE A 116 -20.12 -6.67 6.26
C ILE A 116 -20.78 -7.93 5.71
N THR A 117 -20.02 -8.80 5.03
CA THR A 117 -20.57 -9.99 4.37
C THR A 117 -20.83 -11.15 5.34
N ARG A 118 -20.24 -11.13 6.55
CA ARG A 118 -20.39 -12.22 7.51
C ARG A 118 -21.71 -12.13 8.27
N SER A 119 -22.59 -13.13 8.07
CA SER A 119 -23.90 -13.22 8.73
C SER A 119 -23.89 -13.87 10.13
N GLY A 120 -22.72 -14.17 10.72
CA GLY A 120 -22.61 -14.80 12.04
C GLY A 120 -21.20 -14.76 12.65
N GLY A 121 -21.11 -14.30 13.90
CA GLY A 121 -19.87 -14.08 14.67
C GLY A 121 -19.76 -12.64 15.18
N GLY A 122 -19.09 -12.43 16.32
CA GLY A 122 -18.90 -11.08 16.87
C GLY A 122 -18.01 -10.21 15.97
N ALA A 123 -18.25 -8.89 15.96
CA ALA A 123 -17.44 -7.94 15.19
C ALA A 123 -15.94 -8.00 15.56
N VAL A 124 -15.65 -8.26 16.84
CA VAL A 124 -14.29 -8.38 17.38
C VAL A 124 -13.58 -9.60 16.84
N GLU A 125 -14.23 -10.76 16.80
CA GLU A 125 -13.64 -12.00 16.28
C GLU A 125 -13.32 -11.87 14.79
N THR A 126 -14.21 -11.23 14.04
CA THR A 126 -14.01 -10.99 12.60
C THR A 126 -12.87 -10.02 12.33
N LEU A 127 -12.69 -8.99 13.18
CA LEU A 127 -11.53 -8.11 13.13
C LEU A 127 -10.22 -8.87 13.40
N PHE A 128 -10.19 -9.72 14.43
CA PHE A 128 -9.01 -10.55 14.73
C PHE A 128 -8.65 -11.49 13.58
N LEU A 129 -9.65 -12.14 12.98
CA LEU A 129 -9.46 -12.99 11.80
C LEU A 129 -8.96 -12.18 10.59
N GLY A 130 -9.48 -10.97 10.38
CA GLY A 130 -9.01 -10.07 9.33
C GLY A 130 -7.53 -9.71 9.48
N ILE A 131 -7.11 -9.30 10.69
CA ILE A 131 -5.72 -8.99 11.00
C ILE A 131 -4.83 -10.25 10.84
N ALA A 132 -5.29 -11.41 11.29
CA ALA A 132 -4.57 -12.67 11.16
C ALA A 132 -4.38 -13.06 9.68
N ASN A 133 -5.40 -12.89 8.84
CA ASN A 133 -5.31 -13.16 7.40
C ASN A 133 -4.30 -12.24 6.70
N VAL A 134 -4.27 -10.95 7.06
CA VAL A 134 -3.28 -10.00 6.54
C VAL A 134 -1.86 -10.41 6.97
N ALA A 135 -1.68 -10.79 8.24
CA ALA A 135 -0.39 -11.27 8.74
C ALA A 135 0.07 -12.56 8.04
N LEU A 136 -0.82 -13.53 7.85
CA LEU A 136 -0.52 -14.77 7.12
C LEU A 136 -0.17 -14.48 5.66
N GLY A 137 -0.91 -13.59 4.99
CA GLY A 137 -0.60 -13.15 3.63
C GLY A 137 0.77 -12.47 3.54
N PHE A 138 1.13 -11.65 4.52
CA PHE A 138 2.45 -11.02 4.61
C PHE A 138 3.57 -12.06 4.80
N LEU A 139 3.40 -13.02 5.71
CA LEU A 139 4.37 -14.11 5.92
C LEU A 139 4.55 -14.97 4.67
N ALA A 140 3.44 -15.40 4.05
CA ALA A 140 3.48 -16.16 2.81
C ALA A 140 4.17 -15.37 1.69
N GLY A 141 3.93 -14.05 1.61
CA GLY A 141 4.58 -13.15 0.68
C GLY A 141 6.09 -13.04 0.89
N ILE A 142 6.57 -12.96 2.15
CA ILE A 142 8.00 -12.98 2.47
C ILE A 142 8.62 -14.31 2.05
N VAL A 143 8.00 -15.43 2.42
CA VAL A 143 8.51 -16.76 2.07
C VAL A 143 8.62 -16.90 0.55
N TRP A 144 7.57 -16.52 -0.19
CA TRP A 144 7.58 -16.56 -1.65
C TRP A 144 8.62 -15.62 -2.25
N GLY A 145 8.76 -14.41 -1.70
CA GLY A 145 9.77 -13.43 -2.11
C GLY A 145 11.19 -13.95 -1.91
N LEU A 146 11.46 -14.64 -0.80
CA LEU A 146 12.73 -15.31 -0.55
C LEU A 146 12.96 -16.45 -1.53
N VAL A 147 11.97 -17.32 -1.75
CA VAL A 147 12.07 -18.44 -2.72
C VAL A 147 12.43 -17.92 -4.12
N VAL A 148 11.76 -16.87 -4.58
CA VAL A 148 12.06 -16.23 -5.87
C VAL A 148 13.44 -15.55 -5.85
N GLY A 149 13.82 -14.91 -4.75
CA GLY A 149 15.14 -14.31 -4.58
C GLY A 149 16.30 -15.33 -4.55
N TYR A 150 16.04 -16.54 -4.06
CA TYR A 150 17.00 -17.66 -4.02
C TYR A 150 17.03 -18.49 -5.31
N LEU A 151 16.07 -18.32 -6.22
CA LEU A 151 16.04 -18.94 -7.55
C LEU A 151 16.31 -17.88 -8.65
N PRO A 152 17.47 -17.20 -8.65
CA PRO A 152 17.78 -16.24 -9.70
C PRO A 152 17.93 -16.94 -11.05
N HIS A 153 17.55 -16.24 -12.12
CA HIS A 153 17.78 -16.68 -13.49
C HIS A 153 19.29 -16.76 -13.76
N LYS A 154 19.73 -17.68 -14.63
CA LYS A 154 21.17 -17.93 -14.89
C LYS A 154 21.95 -16.69 -15.39
N ASP A 155 21.24 -15.66 -15.87
CA ASP A 155 21.83 -14.47 -16.50
C ASP A 155 21.93 -13.22 -15.60
N ASP A 156 21.63 -13.32 -14.29
CA ASP A 156 21.74 -12.17 -13.38
C ASP A 156 23.18 -11.89 -12.90
N ILE A 157 23.71 -10.72 -13.27
CA ILE A 157 25.10 -10.27 -13.08
C ILE A 157 25.48 -10.04 -11.60
N ASN A 158 24.49 -10.02 -10.68
CA ASN A 158 24.67 -9.63 -9.27
C ASN A 158 24.19 -10.70 -8.26
N SER A 159 24.40 -11.98 -8.56
CA SER A 159 24.15 -13.09 -7.61
C SER A 159 25.44 -13.58 -6.94
N SER A 160 25.47 -13.59 -5.60
CA SER A 160 26.59 -14.16 -4.81
C SER A 160 26.50 -15.68 -4.64
N ILE A 161 25.39 -16.31 -5.02
CA ILE A 161 25.23 -17.77 -5.02
C ILE A 161 24.55 -18.16 -6.33
N LYS A 162 25.39 -18.51 -7.31
CA LYS A 162 24.96 -19.10 -8.57
C LYS A 162 24.73 -20.60 -8.34
N ARG A 163 23.57 -21.12 -8.74
CA ARG A 163 23.38 -22.56 -8.90
C ARG A 163 23.99 -22.98 -10.24
N PHE A 164 24.64 -24.16 -10.26
CA PHE A 164 25.33 -24.83 -11.38
C PHE A 164 24.68 -24.63 -12.77
#